data_AF-A0A7M3X062-F1
#
_entry.id   AF-A0A7M3X062-F1
#
_cell.length_a   1.000
_cell.length_b   1.000
_cell.length_c   1.000
_cell.angle_alpha   90.00
_cell.angle_beta   90.00
_cell.angle_gamma   90.00
#
_symmetry.space_group_name_H-M   'P 1'
#
loop_
_entity.id
_entity.type
_entity.pdbx_description
1 polymer ?
#
loop_
_entity_poly.entity_id
_entity_poly.type
_entity_poly.pdbx_seq_one_letter_code
_entity_poly.pdbx_strand_id
1 'polypeptide(L)'
;MRQLRGNVRYRFRSDDHDVNVIIEGASDWVQKYVDELGLEGVGWTMPIGTEVKATNLSSVSRKRQEAGINIEMDDAPEDQRPADMGPEPDPSRI
;
A
#
# COMPACT_ATOMS: atom_id res chain seq x y z
N MET A 1 1.95 -9.44 -24.55
CA MET A 1 2.45 -8.74 -23.34
C MET A 1 1.25 -8.32 -22.52
N ARG A 2 1.22 -8.63 -21.22
CA ARG A 2 0.08 -8.35 -20.34
C ARG A 2 0.18 -6.88 -19.92
N GLN A 3 -0.72 -6.04 -20.42
CA GLN A 3 -0.74 -4.60 -20.09
C GLN A 3 -1.04 -4.45 -18.59
N LEU A 4 -0.08 -3.88 -17.85
CA LEU A 4 -0.27 -3.52 -16.45
C LEU A 4 -1.30 -2.37 -16.43
N ARG A 5 -2.39 -2.53 -15.69
CA ARG A 5 -3.42 -1.49 -15.54
C ARG A 5 -3.22 -0.77 -14.21
N GLY A 6 -3.39 0.55 -14.24
CA GLY A 6 -3.28 1.40 -13.05
C GLY A 6 -1.93 2.12 -12.97
N ASN A 7 -1.58 2.56 -11.77
CA ASN A 7 -0.32 3.24 -11.53
C ASN A 7 0.82 2.22 -11.59
N VAL A 8 1.87 2.57 -12.30
CA VAL A 8 3.09 1.78 -12.45
C VAL A 8 4.32 2.66 -12.24
N ARG A 9 5.39 2.02 -11.81
CA ARG A 9 6.71 2.62 -11.65
C ARG A 9 7.67 1.88 -12.56
N TYR A 10 8.26 2.61 -13.49
CA TYR A 10 9.37 2.17 -14.30
C TYR A 10 10.69 2.52 -13.62
N ARG A 11 11.66 1.62 -13.67
CA ARG A 11 12.98 1.77 -13.08
C ARG A 11 14.05 1.27 -14.04
N PHE A 12 15.03 2.12 -14.30
CA PHE A 12 16.22 1.79 -15.07
C PHE A 12 17.46 2.28 -14.32
N ARG A 13 18.47 1.41 -14.24
CA ARG A 13 19.77 1.74 -13.65
C ARG A 13 20.85 1.18 -14.56
N SER A 14 21.82 2.02 -14.91
CA SER A 14 23.00 1.65 -15.69
C SER A 14 24.24 1.90 -14.86
N ASP A 15 24.90 0.85 -14.39
CA ASP A 15 26.13 0.96 -13.61
C ASP A 15 27.32 1.45 -14.47
N ASP A 16 27.31 1.16 -15.78
CA ASP A 16 28.37 1.62 -16.71
C ASP A 16 28.32 3.12 -17.03
N HIS A 17 27.18 3.75 -16.78
CA HIS A 17 26.93 5.15 -17.16
C HIS A 17 26.52 6.03 -15.97
N ASP A 18 26.49 5.46 -14.75
CA ASP A 18 26.02 6.13 -13.53
C ASP A 18 24.63 6.81 -13.69
N VAL A 19 23.75 6.20 -14.48
CA VAL A 19 22.40 6.73 -14.74
C VAL A 19 21.36 5.96 -13.94
N ASN A 20 20.45 6.68 -13.30
CA ASN A 20 19.28 6.12 -12.63
C ASN A 20 18.02 6.89 -13.04
N VAL A 21 17.05 6.19 -13.61
CA VAL A 21 15.77 6.75 -14.07
C VAL A 21 14.64 6.06 -13.35
N ILE A 22 13.75 6.85 -12.76
CA ILE A 22 12.54 6.40 -12.10
C ILE A 22 11.38 7.21 -12.66
N ILE A 23 10.38 6.53 -13.22
CA ILE A 23 9.19 7.15 -13.80
C ILE A 23 7.97 6.52 -13.14
N GLU A 24 7.09 7.33 -12.56
CA GLU A 24 5.92 6.86 -11.81
C GLU A 24 4.67 7.58 -12.29
N GLY A 25 3.61 6.83 -12.55
CA GLY A 25 2.35 7.38 -13.06
C GLY A 25 1.43 6.32 -13.62
N ALA A 26 0.43 6.74 -14.41
CA ALA A 26 -0.45 5.82 -15.11
C ALA A 26 0.33 4.98 -16.15
N SER A 27 -0.04 3.72 -16.35
CA SER A 27 0.62 2.80 -17.30
C SER A 27 0.88 3.41 -18.66
N ASP A 28 -0.14 4.06 -19.24
CA ASP A 28 -0.08 4.58 -20.60
C ASP A 28 0.85 5.80 -20.68
N TRP A 29 0.90 6.60 -19.60
CA TRP A 29 1.80 7.73 -19.48
C TRP A 29 3.24 7.25 -19.33
N VAL A 30 3.48 6.28 -18.43
CA VAL A 30 4.82 5.72 -18.21
C VAL A 30 5.35 5.06 -19.49
N GLN A 31 4.52 4.28 -20.19
CA GLN A 31 4.92 3.63 -21.44
C GLN A 31 5.33 4.66 -22.49
N LYS A 32 4.54 5.73 -22.69
CA LYS A 32 4.87 6.80 -23.63
C LYS A 32 6.26 7.41 -23.37
N TYR A 33 6.60 7.70 -22.11
CA TYR A 33 7.90 8.27 -21.77
C TYR A 33 9.05 7.27 -21.88
N VAL A 34 8.79 5.99 -21.59
CA VAL A 34 9.78 4.91 -21.80
C VAL A 34 10.09 4.75 -23.29
N ASP A 35 9.09 4.79 -24.15
CA ASP A 35 9.22 4.70 -25.60
C ASP A 35 9.98 5.93 -26.16
N GLU A 36 9.63 7.15 -25.70
CA GLU A 36 10.29 8.39 -26.10
C GLU A 36 11.77 8.44 -25.69
N LEU A 37 12.11 7.89 -24.53
CA LEU A 37 13.49 7.80 -24.04
C LEU A 37 14.26 6.62 -24.66
N GLY A 38 13.61 5.77 -25.46
CA GLY A 38 14.22 4.57 -26.04
C GLY A 38 14.67 3.57 -24.98
N LEU A 39 14.02 3.58 -23.82
CA LEU A 39 14.34 2.70 -22.68
C LEU A 39 13.54 1.39 -22.73
N GLU A 40 12.93 1.06 -23.86
CA GLU A 40 12.22 -0.20 -24.06
C GLU A 40 13.16 -1.40 -23.87
N GLY A 41 12.78 -2.31 -22.97
CA GLY A 41 13.49 -3.57 -22.75
C GLY A 41 14.73 -3.51 -21.84
N VAL A 42 15.19 -2.32 -21.43
CA VAL A 42 16.37 -2.18 -20.55
C VAL A 42 16.02 -1.99 -19.07
N GLY A 43 14.81 -1.54 -18.75
CA GLY A 43 14.34 -1.37 -17.38
C GLY A 43 13.17 -2.26 -17.02
N TRP A 44 12.73 -2.13 -15.77
CA TRP A 44 11.65 -2.92 -15.20
C TRP A 44 10.47 -2.04 -14.82
N THR A 45 9.25 -2.53 -15.10
CA THR A 45 8.00 -1.85 -14.74
C THR A 45 7.28 -2.64 -13.66
N MET A 46 6.99 -2.01 -12.52
CA MET A 46 6.21 -2.59 -11.43
C MET A 46 4.91 -1.84 -11.20
N PRO A 47 3.80 -2.51 -10.89
CA PRO A 47 2.62 -1.83 -10.38
C PRO A 47 2.96 -1.21 -9.02
N ILE A 48 2.59 0.06 -8.82
CA ILE A 48 2.68 0.74 -7.52
C ILE A 48 1.35 0.55 -6.84
N GLY A 49 1.42 0.05 -5.60
CA GLY A 49 0.30 -0.48 -4.84
C GLY A 49 -0.94 0.40 -4.95
N THR A 50 -1.96 -0.13 -5.60
CA THR A 50 -3.35 0.27 -5.33
C THR A 50 -3.58 0.10 -3.84
N GLU A 51 -4.29 1.04 -3.20
CA GLU A 51 -4.61 1.02 -1.77
C GLU A 51 -4.84 -0.41 -1.28
N VAL A 52 -3.95 -0.89 -0.42
CA VAL A 52 -4.06 -2.22 0.16
C VAL A 52 -5.25 -2.17 1.11
N LYS A 53 -6.44 -2.52 0.61
CA LYS A 53 -7.58 -2.80 1.48
C LYS A 53 -7.16 -3.96 2.37
N ALA A 54 -6.94 -3.67 3.65
CA ALA A 54 -6.63 -4.65 4.66
C ALA A 54 -7.73 -5.73 4.65
N THR A 55 -7.40 -6.91 4.13
CA THR A 55 -8.33 -8.04 3.99
C THR A 55 -8.35 -8.91 5.25
N ASN A 56 -7.32 -8.80 6.09
CA ASN A 56 -7.19 -9.49 7.38
C ASN A 56 -7.52 -8.59 8.57
N LEU A 57 -8.58 -7.78 8.48
CA LEU A 57 -9.07 -7.01 9.62
C LEU A 57 -9.70 -7.95 10.66
N SER A 58 -9.46 -7.69 11.95
CA SER A 58 -10.15 -8.37 13.05
C SER A 58 -11.67 -8.10 12.98
N SER A 59 -12.47 -8.94 13.64
CA SER A 59 -13.93 -8.72 13.71
C SER A 59 -14.30 -7.35 14.31
N VAL A 60 -13.48 -6.85 15.23
CA VAL A 60 -13.61 -5.53 15.85
C VAL A 60 -13.29 -4.42 14.83
N SER A 61 -12.18 -4.56 14.10
CA SER A 61 -11.78 -3.59 13.07
C SER A 61 -12.76 -3.54 11.90
N ARG A 62 -13.35 -4.68 11.50
CA ARG A 62 -14.40 -4.73 10.46
C ARG A 62 -15.66 -3.98 10.88
N LYS A 63 -16.17 -4.23 12.09
CA LYS A 63 -17.36 -3.53 12.62
C LYS A 63 -17.15 -2.02 12.72
N ARG A 64 -15.93 -1.57 13.06
CA ARG A 64 -15.59 -0.15 13.14
C ARG A 64 -15.49 0.51 11.75
N GLN A 65 -14.96 -0.20 10.76
CA GLN A 65 -14.94 0.25 9.37
C GLN A 65 -16.35 0.38 8.78
N GLU A 66 -17.23 -0.58 9.06
CA GLU A 66 -18.65 -0.52 8.66
C GLU A 66 -19.41 0.65 9.31
N ALA A 67 -18.99 1.05 10.53
CA ALA A 67 -19.51 2.22 11.23
C ALA A 67 -18.91 3.56 10.75
N GLY A 68 -18.01 3.55 9.75
CA GLY A 68 -17.39 4.76 9.20
C GLY A 68 -16.38 5.44 10.12
N ILE A 69 -15.91 4.74 11.15
CA ILE A 69 -14.92 5.28 12.10
C ILE A 69 -13.53 5.09 11.48
N ASN A 70 -12.99 6.17 10.91
CA ASN A 70 -11.63 6.18 10.36
C ASN A 70 -10.65 6.43 11.51
N ILE A 71 -9.85 5.41 11.84
CA ILE A 71 -8.91 5.47 12.97
C ILE A 71 -7.51 5.44 12.35
N GLU A 72 -6.88 6.60 12.22
CA GLU A 72 -5.42 6.64 12.26
C GLU A 72 -5.01 6.17 13.66
N MET A 73 -3.87 5.48 13.79
CA MET A 73 -3.47 4.76 15.00
C MET A 73 -3.39 5.64 16.28
N ASP A 74 -3.49 6.96 16.12
CA ASP A 74 -3.46 7.99 17.17
C ASP A 74 -4.83 8.56 17.61
N ASP A 75 -5.93 8.26 16.92
CA ASP A 75 -7.23 8.96 17.14
C ASP A 75 -8.27 8.16 17.95
N ALA A 76 -7.84 7.20 18.77
CA ALA A 76 -8.76 6.61 19.75
C ALA A 76 -8.92 7.56 20.94
N PRO A 77 -10.14 8.00 21.30
CA PRO A 77 -10.33 8.86 22.47
C PRO A 77 -9.81 8.15 23.73
N GLU A 78 -8.94 8.82 24.48
CA GLU A 78 -8.25 8.28 25.68
C GLU A 78 -9.23 7.72 26.74
N ASP A 79 -10.47 8.22 26.73
CA ASP A 79 -11.54 7.83 27.65
C ASP A 79 -12.18 6.46 27.32
N GLN A 80 -11.87 5.86 26.17
CA GLN A 80 -12.42 4.56 25.78
C GLN A 80 -11.41 3.44 26.01
N ARG A 81 -11.76 2.53 26.93
CA ARG A 81 -11.01 1.30 27.14
C ARG A 81 -10.90 0.53 25.81
N PRO A 82 -9.71 0.02 25.44
CA PRO A 82 -9.56 -0.80 24.25
C PRO A 82 -10.52 -1.99 24.29
N ALA A 83 -11.23 -2.23 23.20
CA ALA A 83 -12.23 -3.30 23.12
C ALA A 83 -11.62 -4.71 23.10
N ASP A 84 -10.29 -4.81 23.04
CA ASP A 84 -9.52 -6.06 22.90
C ASP A 84 -8.56 -6.26 24.08
N MET A 85 -9.04 -6.00 25.31
CA MET A 85 -8.27 -6.25 26.54
C MET A 85 -8.41 -7.69 27.05
N GLY A 86 -9.06 -8.57 26.28
CA GLY A 86 -9.41 -9.91 26.74
C GLY A 86 -10.47 -9.91 27.86
N PRO A 87 -10.85 -11.09 28.38
CA PRO A 87 -11.77 -11.19 29.51
C PRO A 87 -11.14 -10.64 30.79
N GLU A 88 -11.96 -10.08 31.68
CA GLU A 88 -11.50 -9.65 32.99
C GLU A 88 -10.87 -10.84 33.76
N PRO A 89 -9.70 -10.65 34.40
CA PRO A 89 -9.07 -11.72 35.17
C PRO A 89 -10.00 -12.18 36.29
N ASP A 90 -10.21 -13.49 36.42
CA ASP A 90 -11.09 -14.08 37.43
C ASP A 90 -10.45 -13.98 38.84
N PRO A 91 -11.00 -13.16 39.76
CA PRO A 91 -10.46 -13.00 41.10
C PRO A 91 -10.65 -14.26 41.97
N SER A 92 -11.40 -15.26 41.52
CA SER A 92 -11.59 -16.54 42.22
C SER A 92 -10.43 -17.52 42.00
N ARG A 93 -9.45 -17.14 41.16
CA ARG A 93 -8.28 -17.96 40.80
C ARG A 93 -6.97 -17.51 41.48
N ILE A 94 -7.04 -16.60 42.46
CA ILE A 94 -5.90 -16.27 43.34
C ILE A 94 -5.86 -17.14 44.60
#